data_AF-A0A9X1B2Q2-F1
#
_entry.id   AF-A0A9X1B2Q2-F1
#
_cell.length_a   1.000
_cell.length_b   1.000
_cell.length_c   1.000
_cell.angle_alpha   90.00
_cell.angle_beta   90.00
_cell.angle_gamma   90.00
#
_symmetry.space_group_name_H-M   'P 1'
#
loop_
_entity.id
_entity.type
_entity.pdbx_description
1 polymer ?
#
loop_
_entity_poly.entity_id
_entity_poly.type
_entity_poly.pdbx_seq_one_letter_code
_entity_poly.pdbx_strand_id
1 'polypeptide(L)'
;MNLNDNMKTLNELTNNSVERMTALGELNMKLAERMATRQMDLFGRWMEQGTKLMRVATEARGYSDLYKAQVDMTKEASEQMMAESKTNLELATEARDEYRGWYETTVAEMRKGGSLVEAAAKA
;
A
#
# COMPACT_ATOMS: atom_id res chain seq x y z
N MET A 1 3.44 -40.32 24.21
CA MET A 1 2.70 -39.05 23.97
C MET A 1 1.31 -39.01 24.64
N ASN A 2 0.92 -37.90 25.28
CA ASN A 2 -0.42 -37.70 25.86
C ASN A 2 -1.33 -36.98 24.85
N LEU A 3 -2.61 -37.36 24.76
CA LEU A 3 -3.63 -36.77 23.85
C LEU A 3 -3.69 -35.24 23.91
N ASN A 4 -3.38 -34.67 25.08
CA ASN A 4 -3.34 -33.23 25.31
C ASN A 4 -2.24 -32.50 24.52
N ASP A 5 -1.08 -33.11 24.31
CA ASP A 5 0.02 -32.47 23.58
C ASP A 5 -0.28 -32.42 22.08
N ASN A 6 -0.85 -33.51 21.53
CA ASN A 6 -1.34 -33.55 20.15
C ASN A 6 -2.45 -32.52 19.87
N MET A 7 -3.38 -32.36 20.81
CA MET A 7 -4.45 -31.35 20.70
C MET A 7 -3.92 -29.92 20.79
N LYS A 8 -2.89 -29.66 21.60
CA LYS A 8 -2.22 -28.36 21.65
C LYS A 8 -1.50 -28.04 20.34
N THR A 9 -0.73 -28.97 19.80
CA THR A 9 -0.02 -28.77 18.52
C THR A 9 -1.00 -28.53 17.36
N LEU A 10 -2.13 -29.25 17.31
CA LEU A 10 -3.18 -29.02 16.32
C LEU A 10 -3.85 -27.64 16.46
N ASN A 11 -4.14 -27.22 17.70
CA ASN A 11 -4.70 -25.89 17.96
C ASN A 11 -3.72 -24.77 17.58
N GLU A 12 -2.43 -24.91 17.90
CA GLU A 12 -1.39 -23.94 17.51
C GLU A 12 -1.22 -23.87 15.99
N LEU A 13 -1.25 -25.01 15.30
CA LEU A 13 -1.17 -25.04 13.83
C LEU A 13 -2.39 -24.36 13.18
N THR A 14 -3.58 -24.61 13.72
CA THR A 14 -4.84 -24.03 13.24
C THR A 14 -4.89 -22.54 13.48
N ASN A 15 -4.54 -22.07 14.69
CA ASN A 15 -4.50 -20.65 15.04
C ASN A 15 -3.49 -19.90 14.17
N ASN A 16 -2.26 -20.43 14.00
CA ASN A 16 -1.26 -19.84 13.11
C ASN A 16 -1.75 -19.76 11.66
N SER A 17 -2.51 -20.75 11.19
CA SER A 17 -3.07 -20.70 9.83
C SER A 17 -4.14 -19.62 9.66
N VAL A 18 -4.98 -19.41 10.69
CA VAL A 18 -6.00 -18.35 10.68
C VAL A 18 -5.34 -16.98 10.74
N GLU A 19 -4.34 -16.80 11.62
CA GLU A 19 -3.60 -15.54 11.77
C GLU A 19 -2.93 -15.09 10.46
N ARG A 20 -2.34 -16.01 9.69
CA ARG A 20 -1.73 -15.69 8.39
C ARG A 20 -2.73 -15.22 7.34
N MET A 21 -3.93 -15.83 7.32
CA MET A 21 -5.00 -15.42 6.41
C MET A 21 -5.53 -14.04 6.79
N THR A 22 -5.70 -13.79 8.09
CA THR A 22 -6.06 -12.47 8.60
C THR A 22 -5.01 -11.43 8.24
N ALA A 23 -3.72 -11.70 8.47
CA ALA A 23 -2.63 -10.78 8.15
C ALA A 23 -2.55 -10.46 6.64
N LEU A 24 -2.82 -11.44 5.77
CA LEU A 24 -2.92 -11.19 4.33
C LEU A 24 -4.13 -10.30 3.97
N GLY A 25 -5.27 -10.51 4.62
CA GLY A 25 -6.47 -9.69 4.46
C GLY A 25 -6.22 -8.24 4.88
N GLU A 26 -5.62 -8.04 6.05
CA GLU A 26 -5.22 -6.73 6.56
C GLU A 26 -4.24 -6.02 5.63
N LEU A 27 -3.26 -6.74 5.09
CA LEU A 27 -2.30 -6.20 4.14
C LEU A 27 -2.98 -5.70 2.85
N ASN A 28 -3.89 -6.48 2.28
CA ASN A 28 -4.66 -6.04 1.12
C ASN A 28 -5.54 -4.83 1.42
N MET A 29 -6.19 -4.79 2.59
CA MET A 29 -6.97 -3.65 3.02
C MET A 29 -6.13 -2.39 3.18
N LYS A 30 -4.96 -2.50 3.81
CA LYS A 30 -4.03 -1.39 3.99
C LYS A 30 -3.54 -0.83 2.65
N LEU A 31 -3.24 -1.70 1.68
CA LEU A 31 -2.89 -1.29 0.32
C LEU A 31 -4.06 -0.58 -0.38
N ALA A 32 -5.28 -1.09 -0.23
CA ALA A 32 -6.48 -0.48 -0.79
C ALA A 32 -6.77 0.90 -0.17
N GLU A 33 -6.63 1.04 1.15
CA GLU A 33 -6.77 2.33 1.85
C GLU A 33 -5.75 3.34 1.35
N ARG A 34 -4.46 2.96 1.24
CA ARG A 34 -3.42 3.84 0.69
C ARG A 34 -3.75 4.31 -0.73
N MET A 35 -4.22 3.39 -1.58
CA MET A 35 -4.65 3.74 -2.93
C MET A 35 -5.84 4.70 -2.94
N ALA A 36 -6.83 4.48 -2.06
CA ALA A 36 -8.00 5.34 -1.93
C ALA A 36 -7.63 6.74 -1.42
N THR A 37 -6.76 6.86 -0.41
CA THR A 37 -6.23 8.14 0.06
C THR A 37 -5.55 8.90 -1.07
N ARG A 38 -4.72 8.22 -1.85
CA ARG A 38 -4.04 8.86 -2.99
C ARG A 38 -4.99 9.32 -4.08
N GLN A 39 -6.06 8.57 -4.35
CA GLN A 39 -7.11 9.01 -5.29
C GLN A 39 -7.83 10.28 -4.79
N MET A 40 -8.08 10.38 -3.48
CA MET A 40 -8.64 11.60 -2.88
C MET A 40 -7.67 12.78 -2.99
N ASP A 41 -6.37 12.57 -2.79
CA ASP A 41 -5.35 13.61 -2.95
C ASP A 41 -5.28 14.11 -4.41
N LEU A 42 -5.31 13.19 -5.38
CA LEU A 42 -5.35 13.52 -6.80
C LEU A 42 -6.62 14.30 -7.16
N PHE A 43 -7.77 13.92 -6.59
CA PHE A 43 -9.03 14.64 -6.78
C PHE A 43 -8.96 16.07 -6.22
N GLY A 44 -8.40 16.25 -5.03
CA GLY A 44 -8.16 17.58 -4.45
C GLY A 44 -7.30 18.46 -5.37
N ARG A 45 -6.23 17.90 -5.94
CA ARG A 45 -5.36 18.60 -6.90
C ARG A 45 -6.08 18.98 -8.19
N TRP A 46 -6.96 18.12 -8.71
CA TRP A 46 -7.79 18.42 -9.86
C TRP A 46 -8.73 19.60 -9.61
N MET A 47 -9.33 19.65 -8.41
CA MET A 47 -10.19 20.77 -8.01
C MET A 47 -9.41 22.09 -7.90
N GLU A 48 -8.19 22.06 -7.35
CA GLU A 48 -7.29 23.22 -7.33
C GLU A 48 -6.91 23.69 -8.74
N GLN A 49 -6.62 22.77 -9.65
CA GLN A 49 -6.28 23.10 -11.02
C GLN A 49 -7.49 23.70 -11.78
N GLY A 50 -8.69 23.16 -11.54
CA GLY A 50 -9.93 23.71 -12.09
C GLY A 50 -10.24 25.12 -11.59
N THR A 51 -10.01 25.39 -10.30
CA THR A 51 -10.18 26.74 -9.74
C THR A 51 -9.14 27.73 -10.28
N LYS A 52 -7.88 27.32 -10.48
CA LYS A 52 -6.88 28.13 -11.18
C LYS A 52 -7.29 28.47 -12.61
N LEU A 53 -7.78 27.48 -13.36
CA LEU A 53 -8.21 27.68 -14.75
C LEU A 53 -9.35 28.69 -14.84
N MET A 54 -10.36 28.55 -13.97
CA MET A 54 -11.47 29.51 -13.84
C MET A 54 -10.95 30.92 -13.54
N ARG A 55 -9.97 31.04 -12.63
CA ARG A 55 -9.41 32.33 -12.24
C ARG A 55 -8.68 33.02 -13.39
N VAL A 56 -7.84 32.28 -14.13
CA VAL A 56 -7.16 32.79 -15.34
C VAL A 56 -8.19 33.23 -16.39
N ALA A 57 -9.26 32.44 -16.60
CA ALA A 57 -10.30 32.78 -17.56
C ALA A 57 -11.06 34.07 -17.20
N THR A 58 -11.25 34.37 -15.92
CA THR A 58 -11.97 35.56 -15.45
C THR A 58 -11.09 36.79 -15.24
N GLU A 59 -9.81 36.62 -14.93
CA GLU A 59 -8.90 37.71 -14.52
C GLU A 59 -7.89 38.13 -15.60
N ALA A 60 -7.68 37.33 -16.66
CA ALA A 60 -6.69 37.66 -17.70
C ALA A 60 -7.06 38.96 -18.44
N ARG A 61 -6.18 39.97 -18.39
CA ARG A 61 -6.37 41.26 -19.06
C ARG A 61 -5.64 41.37 -20.39
N GLY A 62 -4.95 40.30 -20.82
CA GLY A 62 -4.30 40.23 -22.12
C GLY A 62 -3.47 38.97 -22.36
N TYR A 63 -2.85 38.88 -23.53
CA TYR A 63 -2.06 37.73 -23.99
C TYR A 63 -0.87 37.38 -23.09
N SER A 64 -0.29 38.38 -22.40
CA SER A 64 0.79 38.19 -21.42
C SER A 64 0.36 37.33 -20.24
N ASP A 65 -0.87 37.49 -19.76
CA ASP A 65 -1.40 36.75 -18.61
C ASP A 65 -1.69 35.30 -18.99
N LEU A 66 -2.18 35.07 -20.21
CA LEU A 66 -2.37 33.73 -20.77
C LEU A 66 -1.04 33.00 -20.96
N TYR A 67 -0.01 33.69 -21.47
CA TYR A 67 1.31 33.09 -21.64
C TYR A 67 1.95 32.72 -20.30
N LYS A 68 1.86 33.60 -19.28
CA LYS A 68 2.28 33.26 -17.92
C LYS A 68 1.52 32.06 -17.36
N ALA A 69 0.20 32.04 -17.50
CA ALA A 69 -0.61 30.92 -17.06
C ALA A 69 -0.18 29.59 -17.72
N GLN A 70 0.16 29.62 -19.01
CA GLN A 70 0.61 28.43 -19.73
C GLN A 70 2.00 27.95 -19.29
N VAL A 71 2.93 28.88 -19.01
CA VAL A 71 4.25 28.55 -18.44
C VAL A 71 4.10 27.97 -17.03
N ASP A 72 3.29 28.60 -16.18
CA ASP A 72 3.05 28.16 -14.80
C ASP A 72 2.37 26.78 -14.78
N MET A 73 1.37 26.55 -15.62
CA MET A 73 0.72 25.25 -15.78
C MET A 73 1.69 24.16 -16.25
N THR A 74 2.58 24.48 -17.19
CA THR A 74 3.56 23.51 -17.70
C THR A 74 4.58 23.14 -16.63
N LYS A 75 5.03 24.14 -15.86
CA LYS A 75 5.93 23.93 -14.72
C LYS A 75 5.27 23.06 -13.65
N GLU A 76 4.03 23.37 -13.28
CA GLU A 76 3.27 22.57 -12.32
C GLU A 76 3.04 21.14 -12.80
N ALA A 77 2.72 20.95 -14.08
CA ALA A 77 2.57 19.61 -14.65
C ALA A 77 3.87 18.80 -14.58
N SER A 78 5.02 19.42 -14.85
CA SER A 78 6.33 18.76 -14.75
C SER A 78 6.68 18.41 -13.30
N GLU A 79 6.43 19.32 -12.36
CA GLU A 79 6.68 19.09 -10.93
C GLU A 79 5.76 17.98 -10.38
N GLN A 80 4.48 17.99 -10.77
CA GLN A 80 3.52 16.95 -10.44
C GLN A 80 3.94 15.59 -11.02
N MET A 81 4.38 15.55 -12.29
CA MET A 81 4.82 14.30 -12.91
C MET A 81 6.01 13.69 -12.16
N MET A 82 6.99 14.50 -11.76
CA MET A 82 8.12 14.03 -10.96
C MET A 82 7.68 13.54 -9.58
N ALA A 83 6.80 14.28 -8.91
CA ALA A 83 6.26 13.89 -7.61
C ALA A 83 5.48 12.56 -7.69
N GLU A 84 4.57 12.41 -8.64
CA GLU A 84 3.77 11.20 -8.84
C GLU A 84 4.64 10.00 -9.23
N SER A 85 5.71 10.20 -10.02
CA SER A 85 6.67 9.17 -10.36
C SER A 85 7.40 8.64 -9.12
N LYS A 86 7.87 9.54 -8.25
CA LYS A 86 8.52 9.18 -7.00
C LYS A 86 7.57 8.42 -6.07
N THR A 87 6.36 8.94 -5.87
CA THR A 87 5.35 8.30 -5.02
C THR A 87 4.89 6.94 -5.57
N ASN A 88 4.85 6.75 -6.90
CA ASN A 88 4.59 5.43 -7.50
C ASN A 88 5.70 4.42 -7.19
N LEU A 89 6.97 4.83 -7.27
CA LEU A 89 8.10 3.97 -6.93
C LEU A 89 8.12 3.61 -5.44
N GLU A 90 7.77 4.57 -4.57
CA GLU A 90 7.63 4.34 -3.14
C GLU A 90 6.52 3.34 -2.84
N LEU A 91 5.31 3.53 -3.37
CA LEU A 91 4.20 2.58 -3.19
C LEU A 91 4.54 1.17 -3.70
N ALA A 92 5.18 1.06 -4.86
CA ALA A 92 5.58 -0.23 -5.40
C ALA A 92 6.62 -0.93 -4.51
N THR A 93 7.56 -0.16 -3.95
CA THR A 93 8.58 -0.67 -3.03
C THR A 93 7.95 -1.11 -1.70
N GLU A 94 7.09 -0.27 -1.12
CA GLU A 94 6.37 -0.59 0.11
C GLU A 94 5.49 -1.83 -0.05
N ALA A 95 4.69 -1.92 -1.11
CA ALA A 95 3.84 -3.08 -1.37
C ALA A 95 4.70 -4.36 -1.49
N ARG A 96 5.81 -4.30 -2.24
CA ARG A 96 6.75 -5.41 -2.36
C ARG A 96 7.30 -5.83 -1.00
N ASP A 97 7.74 -4.86 -0.19
CA ASP A 97 8.37 -5.14 1.10
C ASP A 97 7.36 -5.67 2.13
N GLU A 98 6.12 -5.19 2.11
CA GLU A 98 5.03 -5.70 2.95
C GLU A 98 4.66 -7.14 2.57
N TYR A 99 4.49 -7.46 1.27
CA TYR A 99 4.25 -8.84 0.82
C TYR A 99 5.43 -9.76 1.14
N ARG A 100 6.66 -9.27 0.98
CA ARG A 100 7.87 -10.02 1.34
C ARG A 100 7.92 -10.30 2.84
N GLY A 101 7.61 -9.32 3.69
CA GLY A 101 7.57 -9.49 5.13
C GLY A 101 6.50 -10.51 5.57
N TRP A 102 5.31 -10.45 4.97
CA TRP A 102 4.26 -11.46 5.18
C TRP A 102 4.72 -12.87 4.78
N TYR A 103 5.39 -13.00 3.64
CA TYR A 103 5.92 -14.28 3.16
C TYR A 103 7.01 -14.84 4.07
N GLU A 104 7.99 -14.01 4.46
CA GLU A 104 9.08 -14.40 5.36
C GLU A 104 8.54 -14.86 6.72
N THR A 105 7.54 -14.14 7.26
CA THR A 105 6.84 -14.50 8.50
C THR A 105 6.12 -15.84 8.35
N THR A 106 5.37 -16.02 7.26
CA THR A 106 4.66 -17.26 6.97
C THR A 106 5.59 -18.47 6.89
N VAL A 107 6.73 -18.34 6.18
CA VAL A 107 7.74 -19.40 6.07
C VAL A 107 8.40 -19.71 7.42
N ALA A 108 8.73 -18.69 8.21
CA ALA A 108 9.34 -18.86 9.53
C ALA A 108 8.41 -19.64 10.48
N GLU A 109 7.13 -19.30 10.48
CA GLU A 109 6.13 -19.99 11.30
C GLU A 109 5.82 -21.40 10.78
N MET A 110 5.82 -21.64 9.46
CA MET A 110 5.70 -23.00 8.90
C MET A 110 6.86 -23.89 9.33
N ARG A 111 8.09 -23.36 9.32
CA ARG A 111 9.28 -24.08 9.81
C ARG A 111 9.16 -24.42 11.30
N LYS A 112 8.66 -23.49 12.12
CA LYS A 112 8.34 -23.76 13.54
C LYS A 112 7.29 -24.87 13.68
N GLY A 113 6.18 -24.78 12.94
CA GLY A 113 5.13 -25.80 12.94
C GLY A 113 5.63 -27.20 12.52
N GLY A 114 6.44 -27.28 11.46
CA GLY A 114 7.06 -28.53 11.02
C GLY A 114 7.99 -29.14 12.06
N SER A 115 8.78 -28.31 12.76
CA SER A 115 9.65 -28.78 13.84
C SER A 115 8.87 -29.30 15.06
N LEU A 116 7.70 -28.71 15.36
CA LEU A 116 6.81 -29.18 16.43
C LEU A 116 6.18 -30.54 16.07
N VAL A 117 5.76 -30.72 14.81
CA VAL A 117 5.20 -31.98 14.32
C VAL A 117 6.27 -33.08 14.30
N GLU A 118 7.51 -32.76 13.89
CA GLU A 118 8.61 -33.73 13.90
C GLU A 118 9.01 -34.14 15.32
N ALA A 119 9.02 -33.19 16.27
CA ALA A 119 9.25 -33.48 17.69
C ALA A 119 8.12 -34.35 18.27
N ALA A 120 6.86 -34.08 17.91
CA ALA A 120 5.70 -34.89 18.26
C ALA A 120 5.77 -36.31 17.69
N ALA A 121 6.20 -36.49 16.44
CA ALA A 121 6.30 -37.80 15.79
C ALA A 121 7.43 -38.69 16.35
N LYS A 122 8.42 -38.09 17.05
CA LYS A 122 9.57 -38.80 17.65
C LYS A 122 9.37 -39.10 19.15
N ALA A 123 8.24 -38.72 19.78
CA ALA A 123 7.94 -38.85 21.22
C ALA A 123 6.73 -39.77 21.51
#